data_AF-A0A1Q3PGW5-F1
#
_entry.id   AF-A0A1Q3PGW5-F1
#
_cell.length_a   1.000
_cell.length_b   1.000
_cell.length_c   1.000
_cell.angle_alpha   90.00
_cell.angle_beta   90.00
_cell.angle_gamma   90.00
#
_symmetry.space_group_name_H-M   'P 1'
#
loop_
_entity.id
_entity.type
_entity.pdbx_description
1 polymer ?
#
loop_
_entity_poly.entity_id
_entity_poly.type
_entity_poly.pdbx_seq_one_letter_code
_entity_poly.pdbx_strand_id
1 'polypeptide(L)'
;MKKFTIPCNFGGQTAPFTVYIGAPEDKHHPLHFQADWLSKERGGQIPGEVMDSIAKLKEIADRNGVSFEDLCVYAITSGNADDAAIDAGQEAPKA
;
A
#
# COMPACT_ATOMS: atom_id res chain seq x y z
N MET A 1 -14.01 -2.94 -2.02
CA MET A 1 -12.71 -3.65 -2.12
C MET A 1 -11.84 -3.01 -3.19
N LYS A 2 -10.71 -2.43 -2.79
CA LYS A 2 -9.66 -1.86 -3.64
C LYS A 2 -8.48 -2.83 -3.78
N LYS A 3 -7.73 -2.72 -4.88
CA LYS A 3 -6.56 -3.56 -5.16
C LYS A 3 -5.34 -2.67 -5.31
N PHE A 4 -4.23 -3.06 -4.72
CA PHE A 4 -2.95 -2.35 -4.82
C PHE A 4 -1.84 -3.33 -5.15
N THR A 5 -0.93 -2.92 -6.02
CA THR A 5 0.26 -3.72 -6.33
C THR A 5 1.44 -3.11 -5.59
N ILE A 6 2.07 -3.92 -4.74
CA ILE A 6 3.22 -3.51 -3.93
C ILE A 6 4.43 -4.39 -4.26
N PRO A 7 5.65 -3.84 -4.17
CA PRO A 7 6.86 -4.65 -4.24
C PRO A 7 6.96 -5.55 -2.99
N CYS A 8 7.02 -6.87 -3.18
CA CYS A 8 7.26 -7.83 -2.10
C CYS A 8 8.59 -8.55 -2.29
N ASN A 9 9.21 -8.95 -1.19
CA ASN A 9 10.48 -9.67 -1.19
C ASN A 9 10.20 -11.18 -1.31
N PHE A 10 10.92 -11.86 -2.19
CA PHE A 10 10.90 -13.30 -2.40
C PHE A 10 12.35 -13.80 -2.34
N GLY A 11 12.84 -14.10 -1.14
CA GLY A 11 14.20 -14.63 -0.95
C GLY A 11 15.32 -13.69 -1.44
N GLY A 12 15.13 -12.37 -1.30
CA GLY A 12 16.09 -11.36 -1.74
C GLY A 12 15.82 -10.76 -3.13
N GLN A 13 14.81 -11.27 -3.86
CA GLN A 13 14.34 -10.67 -5.11
C GLN A 13 13.02 -9.95 -4.87
N THR A 14 12.87 -8.74 -5.42
CA THR A 14 11.62 -7.99 -5.32
C THR A 14 10.73 -8.26 -6.52
N ALA A 15 9.47 -8.66 -6.28
CA ALA A 15 8.49 -8.85 -7.33
C ALA A 15 7.13 -8.24 -6.95
N PRO A 16 6.32 -7.80 -7.93
CA PRO A 16 5.02 -7.19 -7.65
C PRO A 16 4.04 -8.22 -7.10
N PHE A 17 3.33 -7.85 -6.03
CA PHE A 17 2.24 -8.62 -5.45
C PHE A 17 1.00 -7.75 -5.26
N THR A 18 -0.16 -8.27 -5.68
CA THR A 18 -1.43 -7.55 -5.53
C THR A 18 -2.08 -7.87 -4.19
N VAL A 19 -2.20 -6.86 -3.34
CA VAL A 19 -2.96 -6.90 -2.09
C VAL A 19 -4.35 -6.30 -2.29
N TYR A 20 -5.29 -6.80 -1.50
CA TYR A 20 -6.70 -6.41 -1.51
C TYR A 20 -7.02 -5.70 -0.20
N ILE A 21 -7.55 -4.49 -0.28
CA ILE A 21 -7.99 -3.70 0.87
C ILE A 21 -9.51 -3.61 0.81
N GLY A 22 -10.17 -4.03 1.88
CA GLY A 22 -11.63 -4.05 1.99
C GLY A 22 -12.04 -3.76 3.42
N ALA A 23 -12.90 -4.62 3.97
CA ALA A 23 -13.23 -4.64 5.39
C ALA A 23 -12.34 -5.68 6.11
N PRO A 24 -11.14 -5.30 6.60
CA PRO A 24 -10.35 -6.19 7.43
C PRO A 24 -11.09 -6.47 8.75
N GLU A 25 -10.82 -7.62 9.36
CA GLU A 25 -11.30 -7.87 10.72
C GLU A 25 -10.56 -6.99 11.73
N ASP A 26 -11.19 -6.70 12.86
CA ASP A 26 -10.64 -5.77 13.85
C ASP A 26 -9.53 -6.37 14.72
N LYS A 27 -9.37 -7.71 14.72
CA LYS A 27 -8.44 -8.41 15.62
C LYS A 27 -7.02 -8.55 15.08
N HIS A 28 -6.86 -8.51 13.77
CA HIS A 28 -5.58 -8.75 13.12
C HIS A 28 -5.19 -7.58 12.22
N HIS A 29 -3.92 -7.57 11.82
CA HIS A 29 -3.44 -6.61 10.83
C HIS A 29 -4.27 -6.69 9.53
N PRO A 30 -4.59 -5.56 8.86
CA PRO A 30 -5.43 -5.58 7.65
C PRO A 30 -4.92 -6.49 6.52
N LEU A 31 -3.60 -6.73 6.47
CA LEU A 31 -2.94 -7.61 5.50
C LEU A 31 -2.57 -8.99 6.06
N HIS A 32 -2.96 -9.34 7.30
CA HIS A 32 -2.47 -10.53 8.01
C HIS A 32 -2.63 -11.82 7.18
N PHE A 33 -3.85 -12.14 6.75
CA PHE A 33 -4.12 -13.36 5.98
C PHE A 33 -3.43 -13.37 4.61
N GLN A 34 -3.28 -12.20 3.98
CA GLN A 34 -2.63 -12.09 2.68
C GLN A 34 -1.11 -12.26 2.81
N ALA A 35 -0.52 -11.72 3.88
CA ALA A 35 0.90 -11.91 4.22
C ALA A 35 1.18 -13.37 4.59
N ASP A 36 0.30 -14.00 5.37
CA ASP A 36 0.40 -15.41 5.74
C ASP A 36 0.33 -16.32 4.51
N TRP A 37 -0.64 -16.09 3.62
CA TRP A 37 -0.76 -16.81 2.36
C TRP A 37 0.46 -16.59 1.44
N LEU A 38 0.92 -15.34 1.30
CA LEU A 38 2.08 -15.01 0.48
C LEU A 38 3.34 -15.75 0.94
N SER A 39 3.54 -15.82 2.25
CA SER A 39 4.66 -16.53 2.87
C SER A 39 4.55 -18.03 2.64
N LYS A 40 3.38 -18.64 2.90
CA LYS A 40 3.18 -20.09 2.80
C LYS A 40 3.18 -20.62 1.37
N GLU A 41 2.50 -19.94 0.46
CA GLU A 41 2.28 -20.46 -0.90
C GLU A 41 3.34 -20.00 -1.90
N ARG A 42 3.93 -18.81 -1.68
CA ARG A 42 4.86 -18.21 -2.64
C ARG A 42 6.24 -17.90 -2.06
N GLY A 43 6.48 -18.15 -0.76
CA GLY A 43 7.74 -17.81 -0.10
C GLY A 43 8.03 -16.30 -0.10
N GLY A 44 6.99 -15.47 -0.22
CA GLY A 44 7.11 -14.02 -0.28
C GLY A 44 6.85 -13.34 1.06
N GLN A 45 7.39 -12.15 1.23
CA GLN A 45 7.21 -11.32 2.42
C GLN A 45 6.83 -9.90 2.00
N ILE A 46 5.77 -9.38 2.63
CA ILE A 46 5.40 -7.98 2.52
C ILE A 46 6.44 -7.16 3.30
N PRO A 47 7.00 -6.09 2.73
CA PRO A 47 7.93 -5.23 3.46
C PRO A 47 7.32 -4.67 4.73
N GLY A 48 8.11 -4.58 5.81
CA GLY A 48 7.65 -4.07 7.11
C GLY A 48 7.09 -2.65 7.01
N GLU A 49 7.74 -1.78 6.23
CA GLU A 49 7.28 -0.41 5.98
C GLU A 49 5.86 -0.34 5.39
N VAL A 50 5.50 -1.29 4.52
CA VAL A 50 4.16 -1.36 3.92
C VAL A 50 3.15 -1.82 4.96
N MET A 51 3.50 -2.83 5.77
CA MET A 51 2.66 -3.27 6.87
C MET A 51 2.39 -2.12 7.85
N ASP A 52 3.43 -1.45 8.32
CA ASP A 52 3.33 -0.34 9.26
C ASP A 52 2.50 0.83 8.72
N SER A 53 2.70 1.16 7.44
CA SER A 53 1.93 2.22 6.76
C SER A 53 0.45 1.88 6.69
N ILE A 54 0.10 0.63 6.36
CA ILE A 54 -1.28 0.17 6.28
C ILE A 54 -1.93 0.12 7.66
N ALA A 55 -1.22 -0.32 8.70
CA ALA A 55 -1.70 -0.28 10.08
C ALA A 55 -2.03 1.16 10.50
N LYS A 56 -1.11 2.11 10.25
CA LYS A 56 -1.32 3.52 10.56
C LYS A 56 -2.52 4.12 9.82
N LEU A 57 -2.72 3.77 8.56
CA LEU A 57 -3.90 4.21 7.80
C LEU A 57 -5.19 3.64 8.38
N LYS A 58 -5.20 2.38 8.86
CA LYS A 58 -6.38 1.81 9.53
C LYS A 58 -6.70 2.56 10.81
N GLU A 59 -5.71 2.85 11.64
CA GLU A 59 -5.91 3.64 12.86
C GLU A 59 -6.46 5.04 12.58
N ILE A 60 -5.95 5.72 11.54
CA ILE A 60 -6.45 7.03 11.12
C ILE A 60 -7.90 6.91 10.62
N ALA A 61 -8.20 5.88 9.83
CA ALA A 61 -9.56 5.65 9.33
C ALA A 61 -10.56 5.47 10.47
N ASP A 62 -10.22 4.63 11.45
CA ASP A 62 -11.06 4.34 12.61
C ASP A 62 -11.23 5.57 13.50
N ARG A 63 -10.15 6.31 13.77
CA ARG A 63 -10.17 7.51 14.61
C ARG A 63 -11.04 8.62 14.04
N ASN A 64 -11.05 8.77 12.71
CA ASN A 64 -11.76 9.85 12.04
C ASN A 64 -13.13 9.41 11.47
N GLY A 65 -13.48 8.12 11.58
CA GLY A 65 -14.71 7.57 11.01
C GLY A 65 -14.75 7.67 9.48
N VAL A 66 -13.59 7.57 8.82
CA VAL A 66 -13.48 7.63 7.36
C VAL A 66 -13.28 6.25 6.76
N SER A 67 -13.62 6.11 5.47
CA SER A 67 -13.41 4.87 4.71
C SER A 67 -11.93 4.52 4.63
N PHE A 68 -11.53 3.40 5.24
CA PHE A 68 -10.17 2.89 5.16
C PHE A 68 -9.72 2.64 3.72
N GLU A 69 -10.62 2.10 2.89
CA GLU A 69 -10.34 1.85 1.47
C GLU A 69 -10.00 3.14 0.72
N ASP A 70 -10.80 4.18 0.92
CA ASP A 70 -10.59 5.47 0.23
C ASP A 70 -9.38 6.22 0.79
N LEU A 71 -9.12 6.10 2.09
CA LEU A 71 -7.92 6.64 2.71
C LEU A 71 -6.65 5.98 2.16
N CYS A 72 -6.64 4.66 1.94
CA CYS A 72 -5.53 3.97 1.28
C CYS A 72 -5.34 4.43 -0.16
N VAL A 73 -6.43 4.58 -0.94
CA VAL A 73 -6.35 5.12 -2.32
C VAL A 73 -5.76 6.52 -2.32
N TYR A 74 -6.23 7.38 -1.41
CA TYR A 74 -5.73 8.74 -1.26
C TYR A 74 -4.24 8.75 -0.90
N ALA A 75 -3.83 8.01 0.13
CA ALA A 75 -2.43 7.97 0.58
C ALA A 75 -1.47 7.51 -0.53
N ILE A 76 -1.88 6.54 -1.34
CA ILE A 76 -1.07 6.06 -2.47
C ILE A 76 -1.03 7.08 -3.61
N THR A 77 -2.17 7.71 -3.92
CA THR A 77 -2.24 8.73 -4.97
C THR A 77 -1.45 9.99 -4.58
N SER A 78 -1.53 10.39 -3.31
CA SER A 78 -0.81 11.54 -2.75
C SER A 78 0.66 11.24 -2.51
N GLY A 79 1.02 10.05 -2.06
CA GLY A 79 2.43 9.62 -1.94
C GLY A 79 3.13 9.53 -3.30
N ASN A 80 2.39 9.14 -4.36
CA ASN A 80 2.88 9.25 -5.73
C ASN A 80 2.89 10.68 -6.26
N ALA A 81 2.17 11.63 -5.66
CA ALA A 81 2.20 13.03 -6.10
C ALA A 81 3.50 13.75 -5.67
N ASP A 82 4.15 13.27 -4.60
CA ASP A 82 5.49 13.75 -4.21
C ASP A 82 6.61 13.15 -5.09
N ASP A 83 6.40 11.98 -5.71
CA ASP A 83 7.34 11.37 -6.69
C ASP A 83 7.00 11.74 -8.15
N ALA A 84 5.75 12.10 -8.47
CA ALA A 84 5.33 12.56 -9.80
C ALA A 84 5.58 14.07 -10.03
N ALA A 85 6.12 14.79 -9.04
CA ALA A 85 6.61 16.15 -9.22
C ALA A 85 7.98 16.20 -9.92
N ILE A 86 8.62 15.06 -10.22
CA ILE A 86 9.90 14.98 -10.94
C ILE A 86 9.81 14.44 -12.38
N ASP A 87 8.63 14.39 -13.02
CA ASP A 87 8.53 14.07 -14.46
C ASP A 87 7.41 14.80 -15.24
N ALA A 88 6.79 15.84 -14.69
CA ALA A 88 5.79 16.65 -15.42
C ALA A 88 6.01 18.17 -15.32
N GLY A 89 7.28 18.60 -15.27
CA GLY A 89 7.64 20.00 -15.03
C GLY A 89 8.84 20.54 -15.78
N GLN A 90 9.34 19.87 -16.82
CA GLN A 90 10.44 20.39 -17.65
C GLN A 90 10.06 20.52 -19.13
N GLU A 91 9.06 21.36 -19.40
CA GLU A 91 9.15 22.28 -20.54
C GLU A 91 9.02 23.71 -20.00
N ALA A 92 10.18 24.28 -19.66
CA ALA A 92 10.35 25.71 -19.45
C ALA A 92 10.80 26.35 -20.80
N PRO A 93 10.63 27.67 -20.94
CA PRO A 93 10.09 28.32 -22.13
C PRO A 93 11.15 28.65 -23.19
N LYS A 94 10.73 28.87 -24.44
CA LYS A 94 11.50 29.69 -25.37
C LYS A 94 10.62 30.62 -26.23
N ALA A 95 10.85 31.91 -25.94
CA ALA A 95 10.78 33.13 -26.76
C ALA A 95 9.49 33.46 -27.54
#